data_AF-A0A9D9E0I6-F1
#
_entry.id   AF-A0A9D9E0I6-F1
#
_cell.length_a   1.000
_cell.length_b   1.000
_cell.length_c   1.000
_cell.angle_alpha   90.00
_cell.angle_beta   90.00
_cell.angle_gamma   90.00
#
_symmetry.space_group_name_H-M   'P 1'
#
loop_
_entity.id
_entity.type
_entity.pdbx_description
1 polymer ?
#
loop_
_entity_poly.entity_id
_entity_poly.type
_entity_poly.pdbx_seq_one_letter_code
_entity_poly.pdbx_strand_id
1 'polypeptide(L)'
;MKKYIISLLSIVLFVALISCNDSSNVLPPPVVTSRYDASNIEDMLDTLSTYGQVRLTSDIEFSVQVAPDTAFSFPTVDGVAEIDLNGHTLVVSSNNNITVPADSTNIFRDGLLVINNMKPHNPNETYCDLTVGENSTLEMYGVTLNTSWGGILAQENNATIKIENSNIFSYGYYGVGTNASIPAQDINISIINSKIEVGNTVSELGIPVDESTVQNGHDPDGAAIFYNVNGELVVENSTIVGGAQAIYLRGCKDAVIRNSILIGGNANGNPDVFARFSKPNSWSGSGNMGPYATIVIGNNYSPNGKYPESTTCTIENTEIIVADDTRKVNGVPQRTVFVASTADHKVTLEIPEPYASSIKEIDNHVGTNIVINGVALQ
;
A
#
# COMPACT_ATOMS: atom_id res chain seq x y z
N MET A 1 33.83 -48.22 -16.17
CA MET A 1 34.93 -47.28 -15.87
C MET A 1 34.93 -46.15 -16.90
N LYS A 2 34.31 -45.02 -16.56
CA LYS A 2 34.63 -43.66 -16.99
C LYS A 2 33.63 -42.74 -16.28
N LYS A 3 34.12 -42.08 -15.23
CA LYS A 3 33.38 -41.15 -14.38
C LYS A 3 33.24 -39.82 -15.14
N TYR A 4 32.02 -39.30 -15.26
CA TYR A 4 31.80 -37.88 -15.49
C TYR A 4 31.21 -37.33 -14.19
N ILE A 5 32.08 -36.69 -13.41
CA ILE A 5 31.71 -35.84 -12.29
C ILE A 5 31.38 -34.49 -12.91
N ILE A 6 30.09 -34.16 -12.99
CA ILE A 6 29.66 -32.81 -13.32
C ILE A 6 29.57 -32.07 -11.98
N SER A 7 30.51 -31.15 -11.81
CA SER A 7 30.62 -30.18 -10.74
C SER A 7 29.40 -29.26 -10.73
N LEU A 8 28.47 -29.44 -9.78
CA LEU A 8 27.55 -28.37 -9.38
C LEU A 8 28.32 -27.41 -8.46
N LEU A 9 28.90 -26.39 -9.06
CA LEU A 9 29.43 -25.21 -8.39
C LEU A 9 28.91 -24.00 -9.17
N SER A 10 28.48 -22.95 -8.46
CA SER A 10 27.87 -21.70 -8.94
C SER A 10 26.35 -21.83 -9.18
N ILE A 11 25.44 -21.10 -8.53
CA ILE A 11 25.43 -19.67 -8.18
C ILE A 11 24.67 -19.50 -6.85
N VAL A 12 25.38 -19.16 -5.77
CA VAL A 12 24.78 -18.45 -4.63
C VAL A 12 25.05 -16.98 -4.93
N LEU A 13 24.10 -16.31 -5.58
CA LEU A 13 24.16 -14.87 -5.77
C LEU A 13 23.78 -14.24 -4.44
N PHE A 14 24.78 -14.03 -3.60
CA PHE A 14 24.68 -13.14 -2.44
C PHE A 14 24.57 -11.72 -3.02
N VAL A 15 23.34 -11.25 -3.22
CA VAL A 15 23.07 -9.82 -3.44
C VAL A 15 23.30 -9.15 -2.09
N ALA A 16 24.55 -8.82 -1.82
CA ALA A 16 24.87 -7.76 -0.88
C ALA A 16 24.41 -6.46 -1.56
N LEU A 17 23.14 -6.11 -1.37
CA LEU A 17 22.65 -4.75 -1.55
C LEU A 17 23.43 -3.90 -0.54
N ILE A 18 24.55 -3.35 -0.99
CA ILE A 18 25.13 -2.17 -0.39
C ILE A 18 24.16 -1.05 -0.71
N SER A 19 23.10 -0.95 0.10
CA SER A 19 22.42 0.32 0.33
C SER A 19 23.47 1.21 0.98
N CYS A 20 24.20 1.96 0.15
CA CYS A 20 24.91 3.14 0.60
C CYS A 20 23.86 4.24 0.73
N ASN A 21 22.87 4.04 1.61
CA ASN A 21 22.08 5.13 2.13
C ASN A 21 23.04 5.95 2.98
N ASP A 22 23.49 7.06 2.43
CA ASP A 22 24.17 8.10 3.16
C ASP A 22 23.18 8.66 4.19
N SER A 23 23.10 8.00 5.34
CA SER A 23 22.22 8.35 6.47
C SER A 23 22.64 9.66 7.15
N SER A 24 23.58 10.41 6.55
CA SER A 24 24.15 11.63 7.11
C SER A 24 23.28 12.88 6.90
N ASN A 25 22.19 12.79 6.13
CA ASN A 25 21.31 13.94 5.84
C ASN A 25 19.83 13.75 6.19
N VAL A 26 19.45 12.68 6.90
CA VAL A 26 18.11 12.66 7.52
C VAL A 26 18.16 13.60 8.71
N LEU A 27 17.60 14.80 8.55
CA LEU A 27 17.38 15.69 9.69
C LEU A 27 16.68 14.88 10.77
N PRO A 28 17.22 14.83 12.01
CA PRO A 28 16.52 14.16 13.09
C PRO A 28 15.12 14.77 13.17
N PRO A 29 14.07 13.95 13.33
CA PRO A 29 12.72 14.46 13.47
C PRO A 29 12.71 15.53 14.57
N PRO A 30 11.94 16.62 14.40
CA PRO A 30 11.91 17.73 15.33
C PRO A 30 11.75 17.21 16.77
N VAL A 31 12.68 17.58 17.64
CA VAL A 31 12.70 17.17 19.04
C VAL A 31 11.53 17.83 19.75
N VAL A 32 10.46 17.08 20.00
CA VAL A 32 9.33 17.53 20.82
C VAL A 32 9.76 17.48 22.29
N THR A 33 9.86 18.64 22.94
CA THR A 33 10.54 18.79 24.24
C THR A 33 9.70 18.45 25.48
N SER A 34 8.46 17.97 25.32
CA SER A 34 7.67 17.45 26.44
C SER A 34 6.69 16.39 25.95
N ARG A 35 7.11 15.12 25.95
CA ARG A 35 6.18 14.00 25.78
C ARG A 35 5.76 13.50 27.16
N TYR A 36 4.48 13.17 27.30
CA TYR A 36 3.90 12.61 28.51
C TYR A 36 3.98 11.09 28.41
N ASP A 37 4.58 10.45 29.41
CA ASP A 37 4.87 9.02 29.37
C ASP A 37 3.65 8.19 29.79
N ALA A 38 3.42 7.06 29.11
CA ALA A 38 2.44 6.06 29.48
C ALA A 38 3.07 4.65 29.49
N SER A 39 2.61 3.81 30.43
CA SER A 39 3.05 2.40 30.57
C SER A 39 1.91 1.40 30.47
N ASN A 40 0.68 1.89 30.33
CA ASN A 40 -0.53 1.09 30.21
C ASN A 40 -1.60 1.90 29.44
N ILE A 41 -2.68 1.23 29.05
CA ILE A 41 -3.72 1.81 28.21
C ILE A 41 -4.48 2.97 28.87
N GLU A 42 -4.73 2.88 30.18
CA GLU A 42 -5.50 3.89 30.92
C GLU A 42 -4.72 5.21 30.94
N ASP A 43 -3.43 5.14 31.30
CA ASP A 43 -2.51 6.28 31.26
C ASP A 43 -2.38 6.85 29.84
N MET A 44 -2.28 5.98 28.83
CA MET A 44 -2.13 6.40 27.44
C MET A 44 -3.33 7.19 26.94
N LEU A 45 -4.56 6.69 27.17
CA LEU A 45 -5.78 7.35 26.73
C LEU A 45 -6.08 8.63 27.52
N ASP A 46 -5.81 8.66 28.84
CA ASP A 46 -5.95 9.86 29.66
C ASP A 46 -4.97 10.96 29.22
N THR A 47 -3.72 10.56 28.96
CA THR A 47 -2.67 11.44 28.46
C THR A 47 -3.01 12.02 27.09
N LEU A 48 -3.45 11.19 26.14
CA LEU A 48 -3.91 11.65 24.83
C LEU A 48 -5.10 12.61 24.94
N SER A 49 -6.07 12.29 25.81
CA SER A 49 -7.25 13.14 26.00
C SER A 49 -6.92 14.51 26.62
N THR A 50 -5.87 14.56 27.43
CA THR A 50 -5.46 15.78 28.15
C THR A 50 -4.51 16.64 27.32
N TYR A 51 -3.60 16.00 26.58
CA TYR A 51 -2.46 16.69 25.97
C TYR A 51 -2.33 16.49 24.45
N GLY A 52 -3.10 15.58 23.85
CA GLY A 52 -3.01 15.26 22.43
C GLY A 52 -1.72 14.54 22.03
N GLN A 53 -0.84 14.20 22.98
CA GLN A 53 0.42 13.53 22.71
C GLN A 53 0.82 12.60 23.86
N VAL A 54 1.40 11.44 23.52
CA VAL A 54 1.87 10.43 24.49
C VAL A 54 3.15 9.77 23.99
N ARG A 55 4.02 9.35 24.90
CA ARG A 55 5.18 8.50 24.66
C ARG A 55 5.06 7.20 25.43
N LEU A 56 5.32 6.08 24.76
CA LEU A 56 5.29 4.78 25.42
C LEU A 56 6.60 4.52 26.18
N THR A 57 6.48 3.93 27.36
CA THR A 57 7.60 3.46 28.20
C THR A 57 7.63 1.95 28.39
N SER A 58 6.63 1.27 27.83
CA SER A 58 6.51 -0.19 27.75
C SER A 58 5.61 -0.55 26.59
N ASP A 59 5.62 -1.82 26.20
CA ASP A 59 4.63 -2.35 25.27
C ASP A 59 3.23 -2.24 25.90
N ILE A 60 2.23 -1.91 25.08
CA ILE A 60 0.83 -1.79 25.49
C ILE A 60 -0.01 -2.63 24.52
N GLU A 61 -0.89 -3.45 25.09
CA GLU A 61 -1.91 -4.18 24.35
C GLU A 61 -3.28 -3.84 24.94
N PHE A 62 -4.26 -3.60 24.08
CA PHE A 62 -5.63 -3.42 24.52
C PHE A 62 -6.65 -3.89 23.49
N SER A 63 -7.82 -4.26 24.00
CA SER A 63 -8.96 -4.65 23.18
C SER A 63 -10.07 -3.60 23.29
N VAL A 64 -10.55 -3.13 22.14
CA VAL A 64 -11.69 -2.24 22.03
C VAL A 64 -12.89 -3.01 21.48
N GLN A 65 -14.01 -2.92 22.17
CA GLN A 65 -15.30 -3.36 21.65
C GLN A 65 -16.15 -2.13 21.43
N VAL A 66 -16.33 -1.76 20.17
CA VAL A 66 -17.25 -0.70 19.76
C VAL A 66 -18.57 -1.32 19.32
N ALA A 67 -19.65 -0.54 19.39
CA ALA A 67 -20.91 -0.96 18.82
C ALA A 67 -20.75 -1.21 17.31
N PRO A 68 -21.56 -2.10 16.71
CA PRO A 68 -21.61 -2.24 15.25
C PRO A 68 -21.68 -0.86 14.58
N ASP A 69 -20.98 -0.69 13.47
CA ASP A 69 -20.92 0.55 12.68
C ASP A 69 -20.28 1.78 13.37
N THR A 70 -19.75 1.63 14.58
CA THR A 70 -18.97 2.69 15.25
C THR A 70 -17.49 2.39 15.12
N ALA A 71 -16.69 3.30 14.57
CA ALA A 71 -15.25 3.13 14.52
C ALA A 71 -14.59 3.60 15.84
N PHE A 72 -13.44 3.02 16.17
CA PHE A 72 -12.61 3.52 17.27
C PHE A 72 -11.70 4.64 16.76
N SER A 73 -11.52 5.69 17.55
CA SER A 73 -10.54 6.75 17.26
C SER A 73 -9.75 7.08 18.52
N PHE A 74 -8.47 7.38 18.37
CA PHE A 74 -7.68 7.92 19.47
C PHE A 74 -8.20 9.30 19.89
N PRO A 75 -8.22 9.62 21.20
CA PRO A 75 -8.56 10.95 21.66
C PRO A 75 -7.62 12.01 21.08
N THR A 76 -8.17 13.14 20.67
CA THR A 76 -7.41 14.26 20.08
C THR A 76 -7.57 15.52 20.93
N VAL A 77 -6.52 16.35 20.99
CA VAL A 77 -6.58 17.73 21.51
C VAL A 77 -6.26 18.68 20.36
N ASP A 78 -7.10 19.69 20.15
CA ASP A 78 -7.01 20.61 19.01
C ASP A 78 -6.90 19.89 17.65
N GLY A 79 -7.58 18.74 17.53
CA GLY A 79 -7.59 17.92 16.33
C GLY A 79 -6.33 17.08 16.13
N VAL A 80 -5.42 16.98 17.11
CA VAL A 80 -4.18 16.19 16.98
C VAL A 80 -4.12 15.06 18.02
N ALA A 81 -3.70 13.88 17.59
CA ALA A 81 -3.22 12.79 18.44
C ALA A 81 -1.84 12.33 17.98
N GLU A 82 -0.81 12.54 18.80
CA GLU A 82 0.56 12.06 18.55
C GLU A 82 0.92 10.93 19.51
N ILE A 83 1.27 9.77 18.96
CA ILE A 83 1.68 8.58 19.70
C ILE A 83 3.11 8.25 19.31
N ASP A 84 4.04 8.57 20.21
CA ASP A 84 5.42 8.13 20.13
C ASP A 84 5.56 6.75 20.76
N LEU A 85 5.75 5.73 19.92
CA LEU A 85 5.92 4.36 20.35
C LEU A 85 7.29 4.16 21.02
N ASN A 86 8.28 5.05 20.79
CA ASN A 86 9.58 5.04 21.46
C ASN A 86 10.26 3.65 21.49
N GLY A 87 10.24 2.95 20.37
CA GLY A 87 10.76 1.60 20.19
C GLY A 87 9.90 0.47 20.78
N HIS A 88 8.74 0.79 21.37
CA HIS A 88 7.80 -0.17 21.95
C HIS A 88 6.73 -0.61 20.95
N THR A 89 5.95 -1.60 21.38
CA THR A 89 4.81 -2.16 20.64
C THR A 89 3.50 -1.63 21.19
N LEU A 90 2.63 -1.13 20.30
CA LEU A 90 1.21 -0.89 20.58
C LEU A 90 0.37 -1.90 19.81
N VAL A 91 -0.34 -2.77 20.53
CA VAL A 91 -1.29 -3.73 19.95
C VAL A 91 -2.71 -3.25 20.22
N VAL A 92 -3.47 -3.05 19.14
CA VAL A 92 -4.89 -2.67 19.19
C VAL A 92 -5.73 -3.78 18.59
N SER A 93 -6.47 -4.48 19.45
CA SER A 93 -7.44 -5.48 19.02
C SER A 93 -8.84 -4.86 18.99
N SER A 94 -9.46 -4.71 17.83
CA SER A 94 -10.75 -4.02 17.69
C SER A 94 -11.74 -4.86 16.91
N ASN A 95 -13.03 -4.80 17.23
CA ASN A 95 -14.09 -5.41 16.41
C ASN A 95 -14.56 -4.51 15.24
N ASN A 96 -13.86 -3.39 15.00
CA ASN A 96 -14.07 -2.47 13.89
C ASN A 96 -12.77 -1.73 13.53
N ASN A 97 -12.80 -0.95 12.46
CA ASN A 97 -11.66 -0.18 11.97
C ASN A 97 -11.23 0.89 13.00
N ILE A 98 -9.93 1.22 13.01
CA ILE A 98 -9.42 2.42 13.66
C ILE A 98 -9.55 3.58 12.66
N THR A 99 -10.20 4.66 13.06
CA THR A 99 -10.42 5.84 12.20
C THR A 99 -9.61 7.03 12.70
N VAL A 100 -8.96 7.73 11.78
CA VAL A 100 -8.57 9.14 11.96
C VAL A 100 -9.83 9.99 11.74
N PRO A 101 -10.38 10.65 12.77
CA PRO A 101 -11.62 11.43 12.63
C PRO A 101 -11.51 12.55 11.59
N ALA A 102 -12.65 13.01 11.09
CA ALA A 102 -12.68 14.18 10.21
C ALA A 102 -12.02 15.40 10.88
N ASP A 103 -11.36 16.23 10.06
CA ASP A 103 -10.66 17.45 10.47
C ASP A 103 -9.59 17.23 11.56
N SER A 104 -8.99 16.03 11.60
CA SER A 104 -7.99 15.66 12.61
C SER A 104 -6.69 15.11 12.02
N THR A 105 -5.65 15.00 12.84
CA THR A 105 -4.35 14.43 12.48
C THR A 105 -3.91 13.41 13.51
N ASN A 106 -3.67 12.18 13.07
CA ASN A 106 -3.04 11.15 13.89
C ASN A 106 -1.59 10.95 13.43
N ILE A 107 -0.66 10.99 14.38
CA ILE A 107 0.78 10.85 14.14
C ILE A 107 1.31 9.67 14.94
N PHE A 108 1.97 8.73 14.28
CA PHE A 108 2.68 7.62 14.94
C PHE A 108 4.18 7.75 14.69
N ARG A 109 4.99 7.48 15.72
CA ARG A 109 6.45 7.56 15.63
C ARG A 109 7.15 6.37 16.26
N ASP A 110 8.25 5.96 15.65
CA ASP A 110 9.32 5.12 16.21
C ASP A 110 8.85 3.88 16.98
N GLY A 111 8.50 2.80 16.31
CA GLY A 111 8.15 1.54 16.98
C GLY A 111 7.25 0.63 16.17
N LEU A 112 6.54 -0.27 16.85
CA LEU A 112 5.68 -1.28 16.25
C LEU A 112 4.21 -1.00 16.58
N LEU A 113 3.38 -0.82 15.55
CA LEU A 113 1.93 -0.77 15.67
C LEU A 113 1.34 -2.05 15.09
N VAL A 114 0.55 -2.77 15.88
CA VAL A 114 -0.20 -3.94 15.45
C VAL A 114 -1.67 -3.65 15.58
N ILE A 115 -2.43 -3.83 14.50
CA ILE A 115 -3.88 -3.72 14.51
C ILE A 115 -4.46 -5.09 14.18
N ASN A 116 -5.18 -5.67 15.15
CA ASN A 116 -5.88 -6.93 15.02
C ASN A 116 -7.39 -6.65 14.95
N ASN A 117 -7.92 -6.58 13.73
CA ASN A 117 -9.33 -6.36 13.51
C ASN A 117 -10.08 -7.70 13.53
N MET A 118 -10.85 -7.88 14.59
CA MET A 118 -11.67 -9.05 14.88
C MET A 118 -13.06 -8.98 14.23
N LYS A 119 -13.30 -7.99 13.35
CA LYS A 119 -14.58 -7.85 12.65
C LYS A 119 -14.86 -9.10 11.81
N PRO A 120 -16.04 -9.73 11.96
CA PRO A 120 -16.43 -10.85 11.12
C PRO A 120 -16.46 -10.44 9.63
N HIS A 121 -15.99 -11.33 8.77
CA HIS A 121 -16.02 -11.09 7.34
C HIS A 121 -17.44 -11.02 6.78
N ASN A 122 -17.75 -9.91 6.13
CA ASN A 122 -18.88 -9.63 5.27
C ASN A 122 -18.37 -9.21 3.86
N PRO A 123 -18.51 -10.05 2.82
CA PRO A 123 -17.96 -9.78 1.49
C PRO A 123 -18.49 -8.51 0.80
N ASN A 124 -19.48 -7.82 1.39
CA ASN A 124 -20.04 -6.58 0.87
C ASN A 124 -19.41 -5.31 1.46
N GLU A 125 -18.47 -5.42 2.40
CA GLU A 125 -17.84 -4.27 3.05
C GLU A 125 -16.36 -4.14 2.65
N THR A 126 -15.83 -2.93 2.80
CA THR A 126 -14.41 -2.66 2.58
C THR A 126 -13.65 -2.98 3.86
N TYR A 127 -12.68 -3.90 3.80
CA TYR A 127 -11.87 -4.33 4.94
C TYR A 127 -10.55 -3.59 4.98
N CYS A 128 -10.39 -2.77 6.00
CA CYS A 128 -9.12 -2.16 6.37
C CYS A 128 -9.05 -2.01 7.88
N ASP A 129 -7.84 -1.96 8.40
CA ASP A 129 -7.61 -1.84 9.83
C ASP A 129 -7.51 -0.37 10.26
N LEU A 130 -7.11 0.50 9.33
CA LEU A 130 -7.03 1.93 9.55
C LEU A 130 -7.72 2.71 8.42
N THR A 131 -8.63 3.62 8.76
CA THR A 131 -9.28 4.56 7.84
C THR A 131 -8.91 6.01 8.12
N VAL A 132 -8.83 6.82 7.07
CA VAL A 132 -8.56 8.26 7.16
C VAL A 132 -9.79 9.05 6.73
N GLY A 133 -10.35 9.83 7.64
CA GLY A 133 -11.56 10.62 7.48
C GLY A 133 -11.40 11.89 6.64
N GLU A 134 -12.49 12.65 6.49
CA GLU A 134 -12.54 13.86 5.66
C GLU A 134 -11.60 14.96 6.19
N ASN A 135 -10.86 15.63 5.30
CA ASN A 135 -9.88 16.67 5.64
C ASN A 135 -8.88 16.26 6.73
N SER A 136 -8.63 14.95 6.88
CA SER A 136 -7.80 14.42 7.97
C SER A 136 -6.47 13.91 7.46
N THR A 137 -5.50 13.79 8.35
CA THR A 137 -4.14 13.36 8.02
C THR A 137 -3.70 12.19 8.90
N LEU A 138 -3.14 11.16 8.29
CA LEU A 138 -2.36 10.14 8.98
C LEU A 138 -0.88 10.33 8.66
N GLU A 139 -0.04 10.42 9.69
CA GLU A 139 1.41 10.48 9.54
C GLU A 139 2.10 9.34 10.30
N MET A 140 3.03 8.65 9.64
CA MET A 140 3.82 7.56 10.20
C MET A 140 5.31 7.80 9.96
N TYR A 141 6.10 7.85 11.03
CA TYR A 141 7.53 8.15 10.99
C TYR A 141 8.35 7.11 11.74
N GLY A 142 9.14 6.28 11.05
CA GLY A 142 9.91 5.23 11.74
C GLY A 142 9.04 4.12 12.32
N VAL A 143 7.83 3.92 11.79
CA VAL A 143 6.84 2.96 12.33
C VAL A 143 6.85 1.69 11.48
N THR A 144 6.77 0.54 12.15
CA THR A 144 6.34 -0.69 11.50
C THR A 144 4.87 -0.93 11.83
N LEU A 145 3.99 -0.89 10.84
CA LEU A 145 2.57 -1.21 10.96
C LEU A 145 2.32 -2.65 10.49
N ASN A 146 1.58 -3.43 11.28
CA ASN A 146 1.04 -4.73 10.88
C ASN A 146 -0.46 -4.75 11.04
N THR A 147 -1.14 -5.22 10.00
CA THR A 147 -2.60 -5.24 9.94
C THR A 147 -3.08 -6.62 9.58
N SER A 148 -3.97 -7.18 10.41
CA SER A 148 -4.68 -8.44 10.16
C SER A 148 -5.54 -8.46 8.89
N TRP A 149 -5.91 -7.29 8.36
CA TRP A 149 -6.64 -7.12 7.08
C TRP A 149 -5.92 -6.14 6.16
N GLY A 150 -6.67 -5.43 5.30
CA GLY A 150 -6.14 -4.32 4.52
C GLY A 150 -5.52 -3.28 5.45
N GLY A 151 -4.44 -2.63 5.02
CA GLY A 151 -3.69 -1.72 5.87
C GLY A 151 -4.45 -0.42 6.12
N ILE A 152 -4.09 0.60 5.34
CA ILE A 152 -4.63 1.94 5.46
C ILE A 152 -5.58 2.21 4.29
N LEU A 153 -6.74 2.79 4.56
CA LEU A 153 -7.69 3.23 3.54
C LEU A 153 -8.05 4.71 3.71
N ALA A 154 -7.80 5.51 2.67
CA ALA A 154 -8.35 6.86 2.56
C ALA A 154 -9.60 6.81 1.66
N GLN A 155 -10.77 7.11 2.22
CA GLN A 155 -12.04 7.01 1.50
C GLN A 155 -12.92 8.26 1.60
N GLU A 156 -12.45 9.28 2.30
CA GLU A 156 -13.17 10.53 2.47
C GLU A 156 -12.44 11.66 1.73
N ASN A 157 -13.13 12.78 1.51
CA ASN A 157 -12.57 13.88 0.72
C ASN A 157 -11.37 14.54 1.43
N ASN A 158 -10.36 15.00 0.67
CA ASN A 158 -9.17 15.69 1.18
C ASN A 158 -8.36 14.91 2.24
N ALA A 159 -8.49 13.58 2.28
CA ALA A 159 -7.69 12.75 3.18
C ALA A 159 -6.22 12.72 2.75
N THR A 160 -5.30 12.76 3.71
CA THR A 160 -3.85 12.71 3.48
C THR A 160 -3.19 11.58 4.25
N ILE A 161 -2.30 10.83 3.60
CA ILE A 161 -1.46 9.80 4.23
C ILE A 161 0.01 10.10 3.95
N LYS A 162 0.84 10.16 5.00
CA LYS A 162 2.29 10.31 4.91
C LYS A 162 2.98 9.18 5.63
N ILE A 163 3.81 8.44 4.92
CA ILE A 163 4.54 7.28 5.44
C ILE A 163 6.02 7.50 5.13
N GLU A 164 6.81 7.74 6.17
CA GLU A 164 8.23 8.05 6.03
C GLU A 164 9.08 7.15 6.92
N ASN A 165 10.14 6.58 6.32
CA ASN A 165 11.06 5.67 7.02
C ASN A 165 10.32 4.53 7.75
N SER A 166 9.21 4.06 7.18
CA SER A 166 8.25 3.19 7.84
C SER A 166 8.02 1.92 7.02
N ASN A 167 7.57 0.86 7.67
CA ASN A 167 7.21 -0.39 7.01
C ASN A 167 5.74 -0.71 7.27
N ILE A 168 5.00 -1.10 6.25
CA ILE A 168 3.62 -1.55 6.36
C ILE A 168 3.51 -2.95 5.83
N PHE A 169 3.01 -3.85 6.67
CA PHE A 169 2.73 -5.23 6.32
C PHE A 169 1.24 -5.49 6.51
N SER A 170 0.58 -5.89 5.42
CA SER A 170 -0.86 -6.12 5.40
C SER A 170 -1.20 -7.51 4.90
N TYR A 171 -2.16 -8.14 5.58
CA TYR A 171 -2.69 -9.45 5.21
C TYR A 171 -3.85 -9.37 4.22
N GLY A 172 -4.47 -8.20 4.05
CA GLY A 172 -5.65 -8.04 3.20
C GLY A 172 -5.33 -7.71 1.75
N TYR A 173 -6.32 -7.13 1.06
CA TYR A 173 -6.26 -6.80 -0.37
C TYR A 173 -5.32 -5.65 -0.71
N TYR A 174 -4.94 -4.83 0.26
CA TYR A 174 -4.03 -3.70 0.03
C TYR A 174 -3.28 -3.28 1.28
N GLY A 175 -2.12 -2.66 1.10
CA GLY A 175 -1.33 -2.06 2.17
C GLY A 175 -1.75 -0.62 2.38
N VAL A 176 -1.85 0.14 1.29
CA VAL A 176 -2.42 1.49 1.27
C VAL A 176 -3.42 1.57 0.12
N GLY A 177 -4.65 1.96 0.43
CA GLY A 177 -5.77 1.98 -0.51
C GLY A 177 -6.51 3.30 -0.51
N THR A 178 -7.23 3.55 -1.61
CA THR A 178 -8.33 4.51 -1.67
C THR A 178 -9.62 3.82 -2.07
N ASN A 179 -10.76 4.49 -1.85
CA ASN A 179 -12.05 3.97 -2.28
C ASN A 179 -12.92 5.03 -2.96
N ALA A 180 -13.31 4.79 -4.22
CA ALA A 180 -14.20 5.63 -5.01
C ALA A 180 -15.70 5.49 -4.64
N SER A 181 -16.01 5.24 -3.37
CA SER A 181 -17.38 5.18 -2.87
C SER A 181 -18.06 6.55 -2.84
N ILE A 182 -17.27 7.63 -2.79
CA ILE A 182 -17.75 9.01 -2.71
C ILE A 182 -17.31 9.79 -3.97
N PRO A 183 -18.23 10.54 -4.62
CA PRO A 183 -17.85 11.39 -5.75
C PRO A 183 -16.89 12.52 -5.36
N ALA A 184 -15.98 12.88 -6.27
CA ALA A 184 -15.13 14.08 -6.19
C ALA A 184 -14.18 14.15 -4.98
N GLN A 185 -13.48 13.04 -4.70
CA GLN A 185 -12.40 13.01 -3.71
C GLN A 185 -11.10 13.61 -4.27
N ASP A 186 -10.32 14.25 -3.40
CA ASP A 186 -8.95 14.69 -3.68
C ASP A 186 -8.02 14.15 -2.58
N ILE A 187 -7.49 12.95 -2.76
CA ILE A 187 -6.67 12.26 -1.75
C ILE A 187 -5.19 12.53 -2.02
N ASN A 188 -4.35 12.60 -0.99
CA ASN A 188 -2.90 12.73 -1.18
C ASN A 188 -2.16 11.66 -0.39
N ILE A 189 -1.32 10.87 -1.05
CA ILE A 189 -0.54 9.80 -0.43
C ILE A 189 0.94 10.00 -0.74
N SER A 190 1.78 10.05 0.29
CA SER A 190 3.24 10.10 0.16
C SER A 190 3.90 8.96 0.93
N ILE A 191 4.78 8.21 0.25
CA ILE A 191 5.50 7.05 0.79
C ILE A 191 6.99 7.24 0.46
N ILE A 192 7.81 7.52 1.48
CA ILE A 192 9.22 7.87 1.30
C ILE A 192 10.10 6.99 2.19
N ASN A 193 11.19 6.45 1.64
CA ASN A 193 12.16 5.60 2.36
C ASN A 193 11.49 4.42 3.09
N SER A 194 10.44 3.85 2.50
CA SER A 194 9.52 2.96 3.21
C SER A 194 9.34 1.63 2.49
N LYS A 195 8.83 0.63 3.19
CA LYS A 195 8.44 -0.65 2.60
C LYS A 195 6.94 -0.88 2.77
N ILE A 196 6.23 -1.18 1.69
CA ILE A 196 4.84 -1.63 1.76
C ILE A 196 4.79 -3.04 1.19
N GLU A 197 4.27 -3.98 1.97
CA GLU A 197 4.18 -5.38 1.58
C GLU A 197 2.80 -5.96 1.90
N VAL A 198 2.22 -6.64 0.91
CA VAL A 198 0.91 -7.28 1.01
C VAL A 198 1.03 -8.76 0.67
N GLY A 199 0.29 -9.59 1.41
CA GLY A 199 0.06 -10.98 1.03
C GLY A 199 1.20 -11.95 1.37
N ASN A 200 2.19 -11.52 2.15
CA ASN A 200 3.19 -12.44 2.73
C ASN A 200 2.79 -12.87 4.15
N THR A 201 3.12 -14.11 4.51
CA THR A 201 2.95 -14.65 5.86
C THR A 201 3.89 -13.91 6.81
N VAL A 202 3.35 -13.11 7.73
CA VAL A 202 4.15 -12.42 8.76
C VAL A 202 4.85 -13.41 9.71
N SER A 203 4.51 -14.70 9.67
CA SER A 203 5.27 -15.76 10.32
C SER A 203 6.74 -15.83 9.84
N GLU A 204 7.05 -15.40 8.62
CA GLU A 204 8.43 -15.24 8.13
C GLU A 204 9.14 -14.01 8.71
N LEU A 205 8.37 -13.01 9.14
CA LEU A 205 8.86 -11.77 9.75
C LEU A 205 8.96 -11.84 11.28
N GLY A 206 8.36 -12.86 11.90
CA GLY A 206 8.39 -13.07 13.36
C GLY A 206 7.60 -12.03 14.17
N ILE A 207 6.63 -11.36 13.55
CA ILE A 207 5.87 -10.27 14.17
C ILE A 207 4.52 -10.82 14.70
N PRO A 208 4.09 -10.43 15.91
CA PRO A 208 2.82 -10.89 16.48
C PRO A 208 1.63 -10.35 15.70
N VAL A 209 0.91 -11.22 15.02
CA VAL A 209 -0.46 -10.99 14.53
C VAL A 209 -1.30 -12.18 14.98
N ASP A 210 -2.53 -11.94 15.42
CA ASP A 210 -3.43 -13.02 15.79
C ASP A 210 -3.89 -13.74 14.52
N GLU A 211 -3.23 -14.85 14.17
CA GLU A 211 -3.56 -15.66 12.98
C GLU A 211 -5.02 -16.17 12.98
N SER A 212 -5.69 -16.22 14.14
CA SER A 212 -7.12 -16.58 14.18
C SER A 212 -8.04 -15.49 13.62
N THR A 213 -7.54 -14.25 13.55
CA THR A 213 -8.24 -13.10 12.96
C THR A 213 -7.91 -12.88 11.48
N VAL A 214 -6.81 -13.47 11.00
CA VAL A 214 -6.42 -13.45 9.58
C VAL A 214 -7.36 -14.36 8.80
N GLN A 215 -8.17 -13.78 7.92
CA GLN A 215 -9.13 -14.56 7.16
C GLN A 215 -8.46 -15.36 6.03
N ASN A 216 -8.82 -16.65 5.91
CA ASN A 216 -8.71 -17.51 4.71
C ASN A 216 -7.47 -17.34 3.81
N GLY A 217 -6.31 -17.14 4.42
CA GLY A 217 -5.05 -17.06 3.68
C GLY A 217 -4.94 -15.78 2.86
N HIS A 218 -3.70 -15.31 2.78
CA HIS A 218 -3.22 -14.26 1.87
C HIS A 218 -4.08 -14.15 0.62
N ASP A 219 -4.59 -12.96 0.34
CA ASP A 219 -5.18 -12.72 -0.96
C ASP A 219 -4.04 -12.50 -1.96
N PRO A 220 -3.70 -13.50 -2.80
CA PRO A 220 -2.65 -13.35 -3.79
C PRO A 220 -3.03 -12.31 -4.87
N ASP A 221 -4.28 -11.87 -4.90
CA ASP A 221 -4.82 -10.91 -5.86
C ASP A 221 -4.77 -9.46 -5.32
N GLY A 222 -4.19 -9.25 -4.14
CA GLY A 222 -4.04 -7.92 -3.52
C GLY A 222 -3.01 -7.01 -4.20
N ALA A 223 -3.24 -5.71 -4.07
CA ALA A 223 -2.34 -4.66 -4.55
C ALA A 223 -1.67 -3.93 -3.38
N ALA A 224 -0.35 -3.80 -3.33
CA ALA A 224 0.29 -3.09 -2.22
C ALA A 224 -0.17 -1.64 -2.09
N ILE A 225 -0.27 -0.95 -3.23
CA ILE A 225 -0.93 0.36 -3.34
C ILE A 225 -2.11 0.24 -4.31
N PHE A 226 -3.32 0.53 -3.84
CA PHE A 226 -4.53 0.59 -4.65
C PHE A 226 -5.12 2.01 -4.65
N TYR A 227 -4.97 2.74 -5.75
CA TYR A 227 -5.37 4.14 -5.85
C TYR A 227 -6.43 4.30 -6.94
N ASN A 228 -7.66 4.62 -6.58
CA ASN A 228 -8.81 4.62 -7.50
C ASN A 228 -9.67 5.90 -7.48
N VAL A 229 -9.12 7.02 -7.01
CA VAL A 229 -9.81 8.32 -6.86
C VAL A 229 -8.92 9.45 -7.37
N ASN A 230 -9.44 10.67 -7.48
CA ASN A 230 -8.61 11.84 -7.83
C ASN A 230 -7.66 12.22 -6.69
N GLY A 231 -6.52 12.81 -7.08
CA GLY A 231 -5.47 13.27 -6.17
C GLY A 231 -4.08 12.79 -6.55
N GLU A 232 -3.14 12.86 -5.60
CA GLU A 232 -1.71 12.72 -5.87
C GLU A 232 -1.09 11.53 -5.10
N LEU A 233 -0.19 10.80 -5.77
CA LEU A 233 0.60 9.73 -5.18
C LEU A 233 2.09 10.01 -5.37
N VAL A 234 2.85 10.00 -4.29
CA VAL A 234 4.31 10.10 -4.32
C VAL A 234 4.92 8.86 -3.68
N VAL A 235 5.81 8.16 -4.39
CA VAL A 235 6.56 7.01 -3.89
C VAL A 235 8.05 7.21 -4.18
N GLU A 236 8.87 7.29 -3.14
CA GLU A 236 10.29 7.61 -3.27
C GLU A 236 11.17 6.71 -2.43
N ASN A 237 12.29 6.27 -3.00
CA ASN A 237 13.31 5.49 -2.27
C ASN A 237 12.71 4.29 -1.52
N SER A 238 11.65 3.69 -2.08
CA SER A 238 10.79 2.74 -1.36
C SER A 238 10.75 1.39 -2.04
N THR A 239 10.38 0.36 -1.27
CA THR A 239 10.15 -0.99 -1.81
C THR A 239 8.68 -1.34 -1.67
N ILE A 240 8.00 -1.57 -2.78
CA ILE A 240 6.57 -1.88 -2.82
C ILE A 240 6.38 -3.30 -3.33
N VAL A 241 5.81 -4.18 -2.50
CA VAL A 241 5.67 -5.61 -2.78
C VAL A 241 4.21 -6.01 -2.66
N GLY A 242 3.55 -6.26 -3.78
CA GLY A 242 2.18 -6.74 -3.79
C GLY A 242 2.03 -8.20 -4.18
N GLY A 243 0.82 -8.73 -3.95
CA GLY A 243 0.40 -10.03 -4.47
C GLY A 243 0.30 -9.97 -5.99
N ALA A 244 -0.82 -9.50 -6.53
CA ALA A 244 -1.00 -9.38 -7.97
C ALA A 244 -0.38 -8.11 -8.53
N GLN A 245 -0.46 -6.98 -7.82
CA GLN A 245 0.09 -5.69 -8.26
C GLN A 245 0.91 -5.03 -7.15
N ALA A 246 2.09 -4.50 -7.47
CA ALA A 246 2.74 -3.56 -6.55
C ALA A 246 1.90 -2.28 -6.46
N ILE A 247 1.48 -1.76 -7.62
CA ILE A 247 0.73 -0.50 -7.72
C ILE A 247 -0.41 -0.68 -8.73
N TYR A 248 -1.62 -0.27 -8.33
CA TYR A 248 -2.79 -0.19 -9.20
C TYR A 248 -3.39 1.22 -9.12
N LEU A 249 -3.28 1.98 -10.22
CA LEU A 249 -3.79 3.35 -10.35
C LEU A 249 -5.02 3.41 -11.26
N ARG A 250 -6.08 4.07 -10.80
CA ARG A 250 -7.36 4.23 -11.50
C ARG A 250 -8.02 5.56 -11.12
N GLY A 251 -7.53 6.66 -11.65
CA GLY A 251 -8.06 8.00 -11.37
C GLY A 251 -7.09 8.90 -10.60
N CYS A 252 -5.90 8.39 -10.25
CA CYS A 252 -4.85 9.17 -9.64
C CYS A 252 -4.36 10.23 -10.64
N LYS A 253 -4.66 11.51 -10.37
CA LYS A 253 -4.38 12.63 -11.26
C LYS A 253 -2.90 12.73 -11.58
N ASP A 254 -2.06 12.56 -10.57
CA ASP A 254 -0.60 12.60 -10.70
C ASP A 254 0.08 11.61 -9.74
N ALA A 255 0.69 10.57 -10.30
CA ALA A 255 1.51 9.62 -9.56
C ALA A 255 2.98 9.75 -9.95
N VAL A 256 3.84 10.06 -8.99
CA VAL A 256 5.29 10.13 -9.17
C VAL A 256 5.97 9.03 -8.37
N ILE A 257 6.63 8.11 -9.08
CA ILE A 257 7.35 6.99 -8.47
C ILE A 257 8.82 7.11 -8.85
N ARG A 258 9.71 7.25 -7.86
CA ARG A 258 11.15 7.41 -8.10
C ARG A 258 12.05 6.62 -7.18
N ASN A 259 13.22 6.23 -7.69
CA ASN A 259 14.29 5.58 -6.91
C ASN A 259 13.81 4.34 -6.14
N SER A 260 12.82 3.62 -6.66
CA SER A 260 12.09 2.59 -5.90
C SER A 260 12.25 1.20 -6.51
N ILE A 261 11.84 0.18 -5.76
CA ILE A 261 11.74 -1.20 -6.24
C ILE A 261 10.28 -1.62 -6.15
N LEU A 262 9.70 -2.02 -7.27
CA LEU A 262 8.33 -2.50 -7.36
C LEU A 262 8.32 -3.98 -7.67
N ILE A 263 7.66 -4.78 -6.85
CA ILE A 263 7.57 -6.23 -6.99
C ILE A 263 6.10 -6.62 -6.96
N GLY A 264 5.64 -7.28 -8.02
CA GLY A 264 4.26 -7.73 -8.13
C GLY A 264 4.15 -8.90 -9.09
N GLY A 265 2.93 -9.26 -9.47
CA GLY A 265 2.70 -10.42 -10.33
C GLY A 265 3.02 -11.75 -9.63
N ASN A 266 2.76 -11.89 -8.34
CA ASN A 266 2.81 -13.21 -7.71
C ASN A 266 1.65 -14.08 -8.24
N ALA A 267 1.98 -15.11 -9.02
CA ALA A 267 1.03 -15.93 -9.76
C ALA A 267 0.29 -17.01 -8.92
N ASN A 268 0.27 -16.88 -7.59
CA ASN A 268 -0.56 -17.77 -6.76
C ASN A 268 -2.05 -17.45 -6.88
N GLY A 269 -2.40 -16.36 -7.60
CA GLY A 269 -3.76 -15.99 -7.92
C GLY A 269 -4.47 -16.94 -8.89
N ASN A 270 -5.81 -16.88 -8.87
CA ASN A 270 -6.65 -17.78 -9.65
C ASN A 270 -6.45 -17.53 -11.16
N PRO A 271 -6.04 -18.55 -11.94
CA PRO A 271 -5.73 -18.38 -13.36
C PRO A 271 -6.93 -17.95 -14.23
N ASP A 272 -8.15 -18.21 -13.75
CA ASP A 272 -9.38 -17.76 -14.42
C ASP A 272 -9.62 -16.26 -14.24
N VAL A 273 -9.10 -15.66 -13.17
CA VAL A 273 -9.15 -14.20 -12.91
C VAL A 273 -8.28 -13.47 -13.91
N PHE A 274 -7.08 -13.98 -14.21
CA PHE A 274 -6.23 -13.40 -15.26
C PHE A 274 -6.89 -13.45 -16.64
N ALA A 275 -7.42 -14.63 -17.03
CA ALA A 275 -8.07 -14.82 -18.33
C ALA A 275 -9.36 -13.99 -18.50
N ARG A 276 -9.98 -13.56 -17.39
CA ARG A 276 -11.07 -12.59 -17.41
C ARG A 276 -10.56 -11.23 -17.86
N PHE A 277 -9.49 -10.71 -17.25
CA PHE A 277 -9.01 -9.33 -17.46
C PHE A 277 -8.31 -9.05 -18.79
N SER A 278 -7.99 -10.09 -19.55
CA SER A 278 -7.44 -9.98 -20.91
C SER A 278 -8.52 -9.73 -21.99
N LYS A 279 -9.81 -9.76 -21.64
CA LYS A 279 -10.91 -9.53 -22.59
C LYS A 279 -11.33 -8.06 -22.60
N PRO A 280 -11.75 -7.47 -23.75
CA PRO A 280 -12.36 -6.14 -23.76
C PRO A 280 -13.56 -6.07 -22.79
N ASN A 281 -13.77 -4.92 -22.15
CA ASN A 281 -14.88 -4.68 -21.22
C ASN A 281 -14.94 -5.64 -20.01
N SER A 282 -13.82 -6.23 -19.60
CA SER A 282 -13.78 -7.24 -18.53
C SER A 282 -13.41 -6.72 -17.15
N TRP A 283 -12.86 -5.50 -17.08
CA TRP A 283 -12.65 -4.74 -15.84
C TRP A 283 -13.97 -4.15 -15.30
N SER A 284 -15.07 -4.80 -15.68
CA SER A 284 -16.43 -4.32 -15.58
C SER A 284 -17.11 -4.67 -14.27
N GLY A 285 -16.43 -4.41 -13.17
CA GLY A 285 -16.94 -4.66 -11.83
C GLY A 285 -16.64 -3.54 -10.84
N SER A 286 -17.49 -3.44 -9.82
CA SER A 286 -17.12 -2.95 -8.49
C SER A 286 -16.09 -3.94 -7.92
N GLY A 287 -14.80 -3.62 -7.98
CA GLY A 287 -13.81 -4.57 -7.46
C GLY A 287 -12.39 -4.05 -7.44
N ASN A 288 -11.63 -4.61 -6.51
CA ASN A 288 -10.20 -4.40 -6.28
C ASN A 288 -9.34 -5.28 -7.21
N MET A 289 -9.96 -6.04 -8.10
CA MET A 289 -9.28 -6.99 -8.98
C MET A 289 -8.98 -6.34 -10.34
N GLY A 290 -7.74 -6.48 -10.79
CA GLY A 290 -7.25 -6.06 -12.11
C GLY A 290 -6.38 -7.15 -12.75
N PRO A 291 -5.78 -6.89 -13.92
CA PRO A 291 -4.79 -7.80 -14.50
C PRO A 291 -3.61 -8.00 -13.57
N TYR A 292 -2.93 -9.14 -13.71
CA TYR A 292 -1.71 -9.40 -12.97
C TYR A 292 -0.56 -8.73 -13.73
N ALA A 293 -0.16 -7.59 -13.20
CA ALA A 293 1.03 -6.88 -13.63
C ALA A 293 1.62 -6.19 -12.40
N THR A 294 2.94 -6.00 -12.38
CA THR A 294 3.57 -5.26 -11.28
C THR A 294 2.98 -3.87 -11.14
N ILE A 295 2.70 -3.21 -12.26
CA ILE A 295 1.98 -1.93 -12.31
C ILE A 295 0.76 -2.06 -13.21
N VAL A 296 -0.39 -1.62 -12.72
CA VAL A 296 -1.63 -1.49 -13.48
C VAL A 296 -2.08 -0.04 -13.48
N ILE A 297 -2.34 0.53 -14.65
CA ILE A 297 -2.76 1.93 -14.80
C ILE A 297 -4.01 2.01 -15.68
N GLY A 298 -5.01 2.68 -15.13
CA GLY A 298 -6.22 3.11 -15.82
C GLY A 298 -7.40 2.18 -15.64
N ASN A 299 -8.20 2.03 -16.70
CA ASN A 299 -9.44 1.28 -16.66
C ASN A 299 -9.81 0.77 -18.06
N ASN A 300 -10.22 -0.49 -18.20
CA ASN A 300 -10.68 -1.08 -19.47
C ASN A 300 -12.22 -1.07 -19.63
N TYR A 301 -12.96 -0.61 -18.61
CA TYR A 301 -14.41 -0.45 -18.70
C TYR A 301 -14.97 0.52 -17.65
N SER A 302 -15.71 1.53 -18.09
CA SER A 302 -16.41 2.48 -17.22
C SER A 302 -17.91 2.44 -17.50
N PRO A 303 -18.67 1.53 -16.88
CA PRO A 303 -20.12 1.58 -16.97
C PRO A 303 -20.57 2.81 -16.18
N ASN A 304 -21.38 3.67 -16.79
CA ASN A 304 -21.97 4.86 -16.18
C ASN A 304 -20.95 5.94 -15.74
N GLY A 305 -19.78 6.03 -16.40
CA GLY A 305 -18.80 7.09 -16.11
C GLY A 305 -18.07 6.93 -14.77
N LYS A 306 -18.02 5.73 -14.20
CA LYS A 306 -17.19 5.43 -13.02
C LYS A 306 -15.70 5.68 -13.32
N TYR A 307 -14.98 6.30 -12.40
CA TYR A 307 -13.56 6.66 -12.55
C TYR A 307 -13.31 7.61 -13.74
N PRO A 308 -13.99 8.77 -13.80
CA PRO A 308 -13.89 9.70 -14.93
C PRO A 308 -12.55 10.45 -14.98
N GLU A 309 -11.82 10.43 -13.87
CA GLU A 309 -10.61 11.23 -13.68
C GLU A 309 -9.46 10.62 -14.46
N SER A 310 -8.72 11.44 -15.20
CA SER A 310 -7.56 10.94 -15.95
C SER A 310 -6.44 10.50 -15.01
N THR A 311 -5.66 9.50 -15.42
CA THR A 311 -4.52 9.01 -14.64
C THR A 311 -3.21 9.43 -15.28
N THR A 312 -2.33 10.09 -14.53
CA THR A 312 -0.94 10.36 -14.96
C THR A 312 0.01 9.62 -14.04
N CYS A 313 1.02 8.98 -14.62
CA CYS A 313 2.05 8.30 -13.86
C CYS A 313 3.43 8.55 -14.46
N THR A 314 4.37 8.99 -13.64
CA THR A 314 5.77 9.21 -13.97
C THR A 314 6.63 8.25 -13.16
N ILE A 315 7.47 7.46 -13.84
CA ILE A 315 8.33 6.46 -13.20
C ILE A 315 9.80 6.75 -13.52
N GLU A 316 10.58 7.09 -12.50
CA GLU A 316 12.00 7.47 -12.64
C GLU A 316 12.91 6.58 -11.81
N ASN A 317 14.05 6.14 -12.35
CA ASN A 317 15.05 5.36 -11.60
C ASN A 317 14.47 4.25 -10.72
N THR A 318 13.49 3.51 -11.26
CA THR A 318 12.72 2.53 -10.49
C THR A 318 12.88 1.17 -11.14
N GLU A 319 13.22 0.16 -10.34
CA GLU A 319 13.27 -1.22 -10.76
C GLU A 319 11.88 -1.84 -10.68
N ILE A 320 11.43 -2.49 -11.75
CA ILE A 320 10.12 -3.15 -11.81
C ILE A 320 10.32 -4.65 -12.04
N ILE A 321 9.92 -5.44 -11.05
CA ILE A 321 10.13 -6.88 -10.99
C ILE A 321 8.78 -7.60 -11.06
N VAL A 322 8.71 -8.59 -11.95
CA VAL A 322 7.63 -9.58 -11.95
C VAL A 322 8.12 -10.77 -11.13
N ALA A 323 7.47 -11.04 -10.01
CA ALA A 323 7.93 -12.00 -9.00
C ALA A 323 8.09 -13.43 -9.54
N ASP A 324 7.34 -13.80 -10.60
CA ASP A 324 7.52 -15.07 -11.29
C ASP A 324 7.52 -14.91 -12.83
N ASP A 325 8.68 -14.54 -13.38
CA ASP A 325 8.84 -14.32 -14.82
C ASP A 325 8.74 -15.61 -15.69
N THR A 326 8.64 -16.78 -15.05
CA THR A 326 8.52 -18.08 -15.72
C THR A 326 7.08 -18.58 -15.84
N ARG A 327 6.17 -18.12 -14.99
CA ARG A 327 4.79 -18.59 -14.95
C ARG A 327 3.95 -17.87 -16.00
N LYS A 328 3.51 -18.66 -16.97
CA LYS A 328 2.35 -18.32 -17.78
C LYS A 328 1.09 -18.68 -17.02
N VAL A 329 0.23 -17.71 -16.74
CA VAL A 329 -1.10 -17.98 -16.22
C VAL A 329 -1.98 -18.36 -17.41
N ASN A 330 -2.37 -19.62 -17.53
CA ASN A 330 -3.11 -20.16 -18.69
C ASN A 330 -2.44 -19.86 -20.06
N GLY A 331 -1.10 -19.87 -20.12
CA GLY A 331 -0.37 -19.60 -21.37
C GLY A 331 -0.12 -18.12 -21.67
N VAL A 332 -0.63 -17.19 -20.86
CA VAL A 332 -0.38 -15.76 -21.01
C VAL A 332 0.77 -15.31 -20.10
N PRO A 333 1.77 -14.58 -20.61
CA PRO A 333 2.86 -14.07 -19.81
C PRO A 333 2.38 -13.03 -18.78
N GLN A 334 3.00 -13.03 -17.62
CA GLN A 334 2.86 -11.94 -16.65
C GLN A 334 3.58 -10.69 -17.14
N ARG A 335 3.03 -9.53 -16.78
CA ARG A 335 3.47 -8.24 -17.34
C ARG A 335 4.11 -7.37 -16.30
N THR A 336 5.07 -6.57 -16.75
CA THR A 336 5.72 -5.56 -15.92
C THR A 336 4.78 -4.38 -15.73
N VAL A 337 4.15 -3.91 -16.82
CA VAL A 337 3.21 -2.80 -16.81
C VAL A 337 1.99 -3.12 -17.68
N PHE A 338 0.80 -2.83 -17.18
CA PHE A 338 -0.45 -2.89 -17.93
C PHE A 338 -1.10 -1.51 -17.97
N VAL A 339 -1.42 -1.00 -19.16
CA VAL A 339 -2.05 0.31 -19.33
C VAL A 339 -3.34 0.18 -20.15
N ALA A 340 -4.44 0.74 -19.64
CA ALA A 340 -5.69 0.83 -20.39
C ALA A 340 -6.39 2.17 -20.19
N SER A 341 -6.81 2.78 -21.29
CA SER A 341 -7.70 3.95 -21.30
C SER A 341 -9.09 3.59 -21.78
N THR A 342 -10.05 4.46 -21.48
CA THR A 342 -11.34 4.52 -22.15
C THR A 342 -11.53 5.90 -22.79
N ALA A 343 -12.62 6.10 -23.54
CA ALA A 343 -12.95 7.43 -24.07
C ALA A 343 -13.08 8.50 -22.97
N ASP A 344 -13.56 8.09 -21.79
CA ASP A 344 -13.82 8.97 -20.65
C ASP A 344 -12.66 9.00 -19.66
N HIS A 345 -11.65 8.12 -19.80
CA HIS A 345 -10.53 7.98 -18.87
C HIS A 345 -9.22 7.92 -19.65
N LYS A 346 -8.49 9.04 -19.68
CA LYS A 346 -7.19 9.13 -20.35
C LYS A 346 -6.08 8.69 -19.40
N VAL A 347 -5.10 8.00 -19.96
CA VAL A 347 -3.91 7.58 -19.23
C VAL A 347 -2.68 8.15 -19.91
N THR A 348 -1.82 8.76 -19.09
CA THR A 348 -0.47 9.18 -19.47
C THR A 348 0.54 8.41 -18.62
N LEU A 349 1.49 7.74 -19.26
CA LEU A 349 2.61 7.07 -18.60
C LEU A 349 3.91 7.63 -19.14
N GLU A 350 4.74 8.21 -18.27
CA GLU A 350 6.04 8.77 -18.61
C GLU A 350 7.18 7.99 -17.95
N ILE A 351 8.14 7.55 -18.76
CA ILE A 351 9.30 6.81 -18.28
C ILE A 351 10.57 7.37 -18.95
N PRO A 352 11.32 8.25 -18.25
CA PRO A 352 12.55 8.83 -18.78
C PRO A 352 13.73 7.83 -18.80
N GLU A 353 14.72 8.11 -19.66
CA GLU A 353 15.98 7.38 -19.75
C GLU A 353 16.77 7.42 -18.40
N PRO A 354 17.60 6.39 -18.09
CA PRO A 354 17.87 5.17 -18.86
C PRO A 354 16.92 3.97 -18.64
N TYR A 355 15.80 4.16 -17.96
CA TYR A 355 15.08 3.05 -17.31
C TYR A 355 14.03 2.35 -18.17
N ALA A 356 13.74 2.89 -19.36
CA ALA A 356 12.89 2.26 -20.36
C ALA A 356 13.30 0.81 -20.69
N SER A 357 14.60 0.50 -20.60
CA SER A 357 15.14 -0.84 -20.88
C SER A 357 14.71 -1.93 -19.89
N SER A 358 14.21 -1.57 -18.71
CA SER A 358 13.72 -2.50 -17.68
C SER A 358 12.31 -3.03 -17.96
N ILE A 359 11.56 -2.38 -18.86
CA ILE A 359 10.18 -2.74 -19.16
C ILE A 359 10.18 -3.81 -20.24
N LYS A 360 9.81 -5.03 -19.84
CA LYS A 360 9.82 -6.19 -20.75
C LYS A 360 8.59 -6.23 -21.65
N GLU A 361 7.43 -5.78 -21.17
CA GLU A 361 6.17 -5.81 -21.91
C GLU A 361 5.24 -4.69 -21.42
N ILE A 362 4.68 -3.93 -22.37
CA ILE A 362 3.57 -3.00 -22.15
C ILE A 362 2.43 -3.45 -23.04
N ASP A 363 1.27 -3.73 -22.45
CA ASP A 363 0.04 -3.87 -23.23
C ASP A 363 -0.68 -2.51 -23.26
N ASN A 364 -1.04 -2.09 -24.46
CA ASN A 364 -1.70 -0.82 -24.73
C ASN A 364 -3.08 -1.10 -25.37
N HIS A 365 -4.13 -0.70 -24.66
CA HIS A 365 -5.48 -0.63 -25.24
C HIS A 365 -5.78 0.79 -25.75
N VAL A 366 -6.45 0.87 -26.90
CA VAL A 366 -6.77 2.08 -27.69
C VAL A 366 -6.97 3.35 -26.85
N GLY A 367 -6.18 4.40 -27.13
CA GLY A 367 -6.39 5.76 -26.61
C GLY A 367 -5.45 6.21 -25.49
N THR A 368 -4.44 5.41 -25.10
CA THR A 368 -3.45 5.80 -24.10
C THR A 368 -2.32 6.62 -24.73
N ASN A 369 -1.76 7.56 -23.97
CA ASN A 369 -0.54 8.26 -24.33
C ASN A 369 0.61 7.67 -23.49
N ILE A 370 1.37 6.74 -24.07
CA ILE A 370 2.54 6.17 -23.40
C ILE A 370 3.76 6.86 -23.99
N VAL A 371 4.48 7.60 -23.16
CA VAL A 371 5.70 8.30 -23.55
C VAL A 371 6.89 7.60 -22.91
N ILE A 372 7.65 6.88 -23.72
CA ILE A 372 8.90 6.25 -23.28
C ILE A 372 10.04 7.05 -23.89
N ASN A 373 10.92 7.59 -23.04
CA ASN A 373 12.08 8.37 -23.48
C ASN A 373 11.71 9.58 -24.35
N GLY A 374 10.60 10.25 -24.05
CA GLY A 374 10.10 11.36 -24.87
C GLY A 374 9.55 10.95 -26.24
N VAL A 375 9.47 9.64 -26.52
CA VAL A 375 8.85 9.09 -27.73
C VAL A 375 7.48 8.54 -27.37
N ALA A 376 6.43 9.10 -27.98
CA ALA A 376 5.10 8.55 -27.86
C ALA A 376 5.04 7.18 -28.57
N LEU A 377 4.68 6.14 -27.84
CA LEU A 377 4.27 4.86 -28.41
C LEU A 377 2.84 5.02 -28.92
N GLN A 378 2.66 4.93 -30.25
CA GLN A 378 1.34 4.91 -30.89
C GLN A 378 0.77 3.51 -30.98
#